data_AF-A0A4Q3LIK8-F1
#
_entry.id   AF-A0A4Q3LIK8-F1
#
_cell.length_a   1.000
_cell.length_b   1.000
_cell.length_c   1.000
_cell.angle_alpha   90.00
_cell.angle_beta   90.00
_cell.angle_gamma   90.00
#
_symmetry.space_group_name_H-M   'P 1'
#
loop_
_entity.id
_entity.type
_entity.pdbx_description
1 polymer ?
#
loop_
_entity_poly.entity_id
_entity_poly.type
_entity_poly.pdbx_seq_one_letter_code
_entity_poly.pdbx_strand_id
1 'polypeptide(L)'
;MKLARTNLPKTLGVAMLAAALFAAVPAHADEYGDVNQLLRSGKHAEALTKADQYLAGKPKDPQMRFLKGVVLTEAGRTNEAISTFQKLTEDYPELPEPYNNLAVLYAGQAQFDKARAALEMAIRTNPSYATAHENLGDVYAKLASQAYSRALQLDAGNTAVQPKLALIRELFSPAARSAAAAAAAPRG
;
A
#
# COMPACT_ATOMS: atom_id res chain seq x y z
N MET A 1 77.81 10.89 -50.29
CA MET A 1 76.86 11.63 -49.44
C MET A 1 75.67 10.72 -49.09
N LYS A 2 75.25 10.73 -47.82
CA LYS A 2 74.09 10.02 -47.19
C LYS A 2 74.28 8.50 -47.01
N LEU A 3 74.76 7.98 -45.87
CA LEU A 3 74.15 7.79 -44.53
C LEU A 3 72.84 6.98 -44.51
N ALA A 4 72.86 5.98 -43.61
CA ALA A 4 71.74 5.47 -42.81
C ALA A 4 70.69 4.59 -43.53
N ARG A 5 70.12 3.53 -42.95
CA ARG A 5 70.05 3.02 -41.57
C ARG A 5 69.51 1.58 -41.61
N THR A 6 70.08 0.72 -40.77
CA THR A 6 69.51 -0.56 -40.32
C THR A 6 68.18 -0.34 -39.59
N ASN A 7 67.22 -1.26 -39.68
CA ASN A 7 66.27 -1.52 -38.59
C ASN A 7 65.75 -2.97 -38.62
N LEU A 8 66.10 -3.67 -37.54
CA LEU A 8 65.64 -5.00 -37.11
C LEU A 8 64.19 -4.88 -36.56
N PRO A 9 63.28 -5.86 -36.77
CA PRO A 9 61.96 -5.80 -36.17
C PRO A 9 62.02 -6.06 -34.67
N LYS A 10 61.45 -5.14 -33.88
CA LYS A 10 61.33 -5.26 -32.42
C LYS A 10 60.10 -6.07 -32.03
N THR A 11 60.31 -6.83 -30.98
CA THR A 11 59.47 -7.82 -30.28
C THR A 11 58.09 -7.32 -29.81
N LEU A 12 57.18 -8.30 -29.64
CA LEU A 12 55.95 -8.21 -28.87
C LEU A 12 56.19 -7.55 -27.49
N GLY A 13 55.28 -6.65 -27.11
CA GLY A 13 55.13 -6.15 -25.75
C GLY A 13 53.65 -6.04 -25.40
N VAL A 14 53.20 -6.85 -24.44
CA VAL A 14 51.88 -6.80 -23.80
C VAL A 14 52.01 -5.94 -22.53
N ALA A 15 51.14 -4.94 -22.34
CA ALA A 15 50.74 -4.34 -21.04
C ALA A 15 49.66 -3.26 -21.31
N MET A 16 48.39 -3.51 -20.97
CA MET A 16 47.68 -3.15 -19.73
C MET A 16 47.23 -1.68 -19.60
N LEU A 17 45.89 -1.56 -19.49
CA LEU A 17 45.08 -0.65 -18.66
C LEU A 17 45.18 0.88 -18.84
N ALA A 18 44.06 1.47 -19.27
CA ALA A 18 43.60 2.76 -18.77
C ALA A 18 42.06 2.78 -18.75
N ALA A 19 41.53 3.27 -17.62
CA ALA A 19 40.19 3.08 -17.12
C ALA A 19 39.21 4.21 -17.48
N ALA A 20 37.95 3.91 -17.14
CA ALA A 20 36.82 4.81 -16.82
C ALA A 20 36.01 5.41 -17.97
N LEU A 21 34.72 5.03 -18.02
CA LEU A 21 33.61 5.98 -17.95
C LEU A 21 32.32 5.29 -17.43
N PHE A 22 31.54 6.09 -16.73
CA PHE A 22 30.53 5.77 -15.74
C PHE A 22 29.23 5.12 -16.27
N ALA A 23 28.74 4.13 -15.50
CA ALA A 23 27.38 3.86 -15.00
C ALA A 23 26.12 3.98 -15.89
N ALA A 24 25.27 2.94 -15.82
CA ALA A 24 23.88 3.08 -15.34
C ALA A 24 23.23 1.73 -14.87
N VAL A 25 23.36 1.48 -13.56
CA VAL A 25 22.37 1.05 -12.52
C VAL A 25 21.23 0.03 -12.75
N PRO A 26 20.89 -0.71 -11.67
CA PRO A 26 19.53 -0.80 -11.17
C PRO A 26 19.45 -0.19 -9.75
N ALA A 27 19.29 1.13 -9.63
CA ALA A 27 19.08 1.81 -8.33
C ALA A 27 17.60 1.84 -7.91
N HIS A 28 16.67 1.50 -8.82
CA HIS A 28 15.24 1.63 -8.56
C HIS A 28 14.71 0.66 -7.50
N ALA A 29 15.30 -0.53 -7.36
CA ALA A 29 14.91 -1.48 -6.31
C ALA A 29 15.36 -1.01 -4.91
N ASP A 30 16.44 -0.23 -4.85
CA ASP A 30 17.06 0.23 -3.60
C ASP A 30 16.21 1.33 -2.94
N GLU A 31 15.67 2.25 -3.74
CA GLU A 31 14.93 3.43 -3.24
C GLU A 31 13.57 3.07 -2.62
N TYR A 32 12.82 2.13 -3.21
CA TYR A 32 11.61 1.58 -2.56
C TYR A 32 11.97 0.68 -1.38
N GLY A 33 13.10 -0.03 -1.47
CA GLY A 33 13.61 -0.92 -0.43
C GLY A 33 13.84 -0.18 0.89
N ASP A 34 14.52 0.97 0.83
CA ASP A 34 14.75 1.87 1.96
C ASP A 34 13.44 2.23 2.68
N VAL A 35 12.44 2.73 1.93
CA VAL A 35 11.15 3.15 2.51
C VAL A 35 10.43 1.96 3.13
N ASN A 36 10.42 0.81 2.45
CA ASN A 36 9.79 -0.40 2.97
C ASN A 36 10.49 -0.93 4.23
N GLN A 37 11.82 -0.86 4.29
CA GLN A 37 12.58 -1.29 5.46
C GLN A 37 12.30 -0.36 6.65
N LEU A 38 12.29 0.96 6.43
CA LEU A 38 11.98 1.94 7.47
C LEU A 38 10.54 1.76 7.98
N LEU A 39 9.59 1.51 7.08
CA LEU A 39 8.20 1.19 7.42
C LEU A 39 8.11 -0.06 8.31
N ARG A 40 8.74 -1.18 7.90
CA ARG A 40 8.79 -2.42 8.69
C ARG A 40 9.47 -2.25 10.05
N SER A 41 10.36 -1.27 10.15
CA SER A 41 11.07 -0.94 11.39
C SER A 41 10.31 0.07 12.27
N GLY A 42 9.10 0.49 11.88
CA GLY A 42 8.31 1.49 12.61
C GLY A 42 8.85 2.93 12.50
N LYS A 43 9.85 3.17 11.66
CA LYS A 43 10.53 4.47 11.49
C LYS A 43 9.77 5.36 10.51
N HIS A 44 8.51 5.64 10.83
CA HIS A 44 7.58 6.28 9.88
C HIS A 44 8.03 7.69 9.44
N ALA A 45 8.62 8.49 10.33
CA ALA A 45 9.10 9.83 9.99
C ALA A 45 10.27 9.79 8.98
N GLU A 46 11.21 8.85 9.16
CA GLU A 46 12.33 8.64 8.25
C GLU A 46 11.81 8.10 6.90
N ALA A 47 10.90 7.12 6.92
CA ALA A 47 10.28 6.56 5.73
C ALA A 47 9.57 7.64 4.88
N LEU A 48 8.82 8.52 5.54
CA LEU A 48 8.12 9.62 4.87
C LEU A 48 9.11 10.62 4.25
N THR A 49 10.17 10.98 4.99
CA THR A 49 11.22 11.88 4.49
C THR A 49 11.86 11.31 3.22
N LYS A 50 12.19 10.01 3.21
CA LYS A 50 12.74 9.32 2.05
C LYS A 50 11.77 9.29 0.87
N ALA A 51 10.50 8.98 1.12
CA ALA A 51 9.47 8.99 0.09
C ALA A 51 9.28 10.39 -0.53
N ASP A 52 9.27 11.45 0.29
CA ASP A 52 9.13 12.84 -0.17
C ASP A 52 10.35 13.30 -0.99
N GLN A 53 11.56 12.94 -0.57
CA GLN A 53 12.78 13.21 -1.33
C GLN A 53 12.76 12.54 -2.71
N TYR A 54 12.30 11.29 -2.79
CA TYR A 54 12.14 10.59 -4.07
C TYR A 54 11.09 11.28 -4.95
N LEU A 55 9.93 11.61 -4.38
CA LEU A 55 8.83 12.23 -5.11
C LEU A 55 9.14 13.66 -5.57
N ALA A 56 10.10 14.36 -4.95
CA ALA A 56 10.56 15.66 -5.45
C ALA A 56 11.14 15.57 -6.87
N GLY A 57 11.82 14.47 -7.21
CA GLY A 57 12.34 14.22 -8.56
C GLY A 57 11.36 13.50 -9.49
N LYS A 58 10.45 12.68 -8.94
CA LYS A 58 9.51 11.84 -9.70
C LYS A 58 8.09 11.95 -9.11
N PRO A 59 7.43 13.12 -9.20
CA PRO A 59 6.21 13.41 -8.44
C PRO A 59 5.00 12.53 -8.80
N LYS A 60 5.02 11.90 -9.98
CA LYS A 60 3.94 11.05 -10.47
C LYS A 60 4.16 9.56 -10.23
N ASP A 61 5.28 9.14 -9.62
CA ASP A 61 5.56 7.72 -9.39
C ASP A 61 4.45 7.06 -8.54
N PRO A 62 3.62 6.15 -9.11
CA PRO A 62 2.46 5.62 -8.41
C PRO A 62 2.86 4.71 -7.24
N GLN A 63 3.97 3.98 -7.37
CA GLN A 63 4.44 3.05 -6.35
C GLN A 63 4.94 3.80 -5.11
N MET A 64 5.74 4.86 -5.28
CA MET A 64 6.21 5.66 -4.14
C MET A 64 5.07 6.46 -3.50
N ARG A 65 4.10 6.97 -4.30
CA ARG A 65 2.89 7.60 -3.76
C ARG A 65 2.04 6.64 -2.93
N PHE A 66 1.91 5.39 -3.39
CA PHE A 66 1.26 4.33 -2.64
C PHE A 66 2.00 4.07 -1.31
N LEU A 67 3.32 3.88 -1.35
CA LEU A 67 4.13 3.67 -0.15
C LEU A 67 4.02 4.85 0.83
N LYS A 68 4.05 6.10 0.34
CA LYS A 68 3.80 7.28 1.17
C LYS A 68 2.44 7.21 1.86
N GLY A 69 1.39 6.82 1.14
CA GLY A 69 0.06 6.60 1.70
C GLY A 69 0.07 5.56 2.83
N VAL A 70 0.75 4.43 2.63
CA VAL A 70 0.90 3.38 3.65
C VAL A 70 1.68 3.89 4.86
N VAL A 71 2.79 4.59 4.67
CA VAL A 71 3.59 5.20 5.76
C VAL A 71 2.74 6.16 6.59
N LEU A 72 1.91 6.99 5.93
CA LEU A 72 1.01 7.92 6.62
C LEU A 72 -0.07 7.17 7.42
N THR A 73 -0.60 6.07 6.89
CA THR A 73 -1.53 5.19 7.62
C THR A 73 -0.89 4.62 8.89
N GLU A 74 0.29 4.00 8.77
CA GLU A 74 1.01 3.42 9.92
C GLU A 74 1.45 4.49 10.94
N ALA A 75 1.69 5.72 10.49
CA ALA A 75 1.96 6.87 11.36
C ALA A 75 0.72 7.45 12.06
N GLY A 76 -0.48 6.92 11.80
CA GLY A 76 -1.75 7.47 12.31
C GLY A 76 -2.17 8.80 11.67
N ARG A 77 -1.47 9.25 10.63
CA ARG A 77 -1.74 10.50 9.87
C ARG A 77 -2.87 10.28 8.86
N THR A 78 -4.02 9.86 9.37
CA THR A 78 -5.15 9.32 8.62
C THR A 78 -5.65 10.26 7.52
N ASN A 79 -5.84 11.55 7.80
CA ASN A 79 -6.36 12.50 6.80
C ASN A 79 -5.38 12.73 5.64
N GLU A 80 -4.07 12.70 5.91
CA GLU A 80 -3.05 12.85 4.88
C GLU A 80 -2.92 11.59 4.03
N ALA A 81 -3.08 10.40 4.65
CA ALA A 81 -3.16 9.14 3.92
C ALA A 81 -4.36 9.13 2.97
N ILE A 82 -5.55 9.53 3.45
CA ILE A 82 -6.76 9.65 2.62
C ILE A 82 -6.50 10.60 1.44
N SER A 83 -5.96 11.80 1.67
CA SER A 83 -5.66 12.74 0.59
C SER A 83 -4.65 12.18 -0.41
N THR A 84 -3.63 11.46 0.07
CA THR A 84 -2.61 10.83 -0.79
C THR A 84 -3.21 9.76 -1.68
N PHE A 85 -4.01 8.86 -1.12
CA PHE A 85 -4.67 7.80 -1.89
C PHE A 85 -5.76 8.33 -2.81
N GLN A 86 -6.54 9.35 -2.42
CA GLN A 86 -7.53 10.00 -3.31
C GLN A 86 -6.86 10.58 -4.55
N LYS A 87 -5.78 11.35 -4.38
CA LYS A 87 -5.03 11.85 -5.54
C LYS A 87 -4.45 10.72 -6.38
N LEU A 88 -4.02 9.63 -5.75
CA LEU A 88 -3.50 8.47 -6.46
C LEU A 88 -4.58 7.78 -7.30
N THR A 89 -5.80 7.64 -6.79
CA THR A 89 -6.93 7.06 -7.55
C THR A 89 -7.49 8.00 -8.61
N GLU A 90 -7.32 9.32 -8.46
CA GLU A 90 -7.64 10.30 -9.50
C GLU A 90 -6.69 10.19 -10.70
N ASP A 91 -5.38 10.05 -10.44
CA ASP A 91 -4.35 9.98 -11.47
C ASP A 91 -4.20 8.57 -12.09
N TYR A 92 -4.45 7.51 -11.29
CA TYR A 92 -4.27 6.11 -11.64
C TYR A 92 -5.51 5.27 -11.25
N PRO A 93 -6.65 5.48 -11.93
CA PRO A 93 -7.92 4.84 -11.59
C PRO A 93 -7.94 3.32 -11.83
N GLU A 94 -6.93 2.75 -12.49
CA GLU A 94 -6.79 1.32 -12.74
C GLU A 94 -6.19 0.54 -11.56
N LEU A 95 -5.59 1.22 -10.58
CA LEU A 95 -4.93 0.57 -9.45
C LEU A 95 -5.94 0.17 -8.37
N PRO A 96 -6.10 -1.13 -8.05
CA PRO A 96 -7.04 -1.57 -7.02
C PRO A 96 -6.60 -1.27 -5.59
N GLU A 97 -5.30 -1.30 -5.29
CA GLU A 97 -4.76 -1.23 -3.93
C GLU A 97 -5.04 0.12 -3.22
N PRO A 98 -4.92 1.29 -3.88
CA PRO A 98 -5.26 2.57 -3.26
C PRO A 98 -6.74 2.66 -2.85
N TYR A 99 -7.65 2.10 -3.64
CA TYR A 99 -9.08 2.04 -3.30
C TYR A 99 -9.33 1.17 -2.06
N ASN A 100 -8.69 0.00 -1.97
CA ASN A 100 -8.78 -0.84 -0.78
C ASN A 100 -8.27 -0.12 0.48
N ASN A 101 -7.14 0.60 0.38
CA ASN A 101 -6.61 1.38 1.51
C ASN A 101 -7.54 2.54 1.92
N LEU A 102 -8.11 3.26 0.96
CA LEU A 102 -9.13 4.28 1.23
C LEU A 102 -10.32 3.67 2.00
N ALA A 103 -10.76 2.49 1.61
CA ALA A 103 -11.87 1.83 2.27
C ALA A 103 -11.60 1.50 3.73
N VAL A 104 -10.41 0.95 4.03
CA VAL A 104 -9.99 0.67 5.41
C VAL A 104 -9.95 1.96 6.24
N LEU A 105 -9.39 3.05 5.69
CA LEU A 105 -9.34 4.35 6.36
C LEU A 105 -10.73 4.93 6.61
N TYR A 106 -11.63 4.87 5.63
CA TYR A 106 -13.02 5.32 5.78
C TYR A 106 -13.79 4.46 6.79
N ALA A 107 -13.61 3.14 6.77
CA ALA A 107 -14.24 2.23 7.72
C ALA A 107 -13.76 2.50 9.16
N GLY A 108 -12.48 2.80 9.35
CA GLY A 108 -11.91 3.23 10.64
C GLY A 108 -12.53 4.52 11.18
N GLN A 109 -13.05 5.38 10.30
CA GLN A 109 -13.81 6.59 10.64
C GLN A 109 -15.33 6.38 10.64
N ALA A 110 -15.81 5.13 10.58
CA ALA A 110 -17.23 4.76 10.46
C ALA A 110 -17.95 5.36 9.23
N GLN A 111 -17.22 5.80 8.20
CA GLN A 111 -17.75 6.29 6.93
C GLN A 111 -18.03 5.13 5.97
N PHE A 112 -18.90 4.20 6.38
CA PHE A 112 -19.08 2.91 5.71
C PHE A 112 -19.59 3.01 4.27
N ASP A 113 -20.39 4.01 3.92
CA ASP A 113 -20.81 4.21 2.52
C ASP A 113 -19.65 4.59 1.61
N LYS A 114 -18.70 5.42 2.08
CA LYS A 114 -17.48 5.73 1.32
C LYS A 114 -16.56 4.52 1.23
N ALA A 115 -16.46 3.73 2.31
CA ALA A 115 -15.70 2.49 2.30
C ALA A 115 -16.26 1.50 1.27
N ARG A 116 -17.60 1.33 1.22
CA ARG A 116 -18.28 0.50 0.22
C ARG A 116 -17.93 0.95 -1.19
N ALA A 117 -18.12 2.24 -1.50
CA ALA A 117 -17.85 2.78 -2.83
C ALA A 117 -16.39 2.57 -3.26
N ALA A 118 -15.43 2.74 -2.35
CA ALA A 118 -14.02 2.49 -2.64
C ALA A 118 -13.77 0.99 -2.92
N LEU A 119 -14.33 0.07 -2.14
CA LEU A 119 -14.16 -1.38 -2.39
C LEU A 119 -14.83 -1.84 -3.68
N GLU A 120 -15.99 -1.29 -4.01
CA GLU A 120 -16.64 -1.54 -5.31
C GLU A 120 -15.76 -1.08 -6.47
N MET A 121 -15.01 0.01 -6.32
CA MET A 121 -14.01 0.43 -7.31
C MET A 121 -12.81 -0.52 -7.36
N ALA A 122 -12.27 -0.95 -6.21
CA ALA A 122 -11.17 -1.92 -6.15
C ALA A 122 -11.55 -3.26 -6.84
N ILE A 123 -12.77 -3.74 -6.63
CA ILE A 123 -13.30 -4.96 -7.26
C ILE A 123 -13.57 -4.75 -8.75
N ARG A 124 -14.01 -3.55 -9.15
CA ARG A 124 -14.22 -3.23 -10.56
C ARG A 124 -12.91 -3.25 -11.35
N THR A 125 -11.82 -2.73 -10.76
CA THR A 125 -10.50 -2.72 -11.39
C THR A 125 -9.82 -4.08 -11.33
N ASN A 126 -10.02 -4.84 -10.25
CA ASN A 126 -9.56 -6.23 -10.12
C ASN A 126 -10.65 -7.13 -9.50
N PRO A 127 -11.46 -7.82 -10.33
CA PRO A 127 -12.54 -8.69 -9.84
C PRO A 127 -12.08 -9.84 -8.95
N SER A 128 -10.82 -10.27 -9.07
CA SER A 128 -10.21 -11.35 -8.29
C SER A 128 -9.52 -10.86 -7.00
N TYR A 129 -9.67 -9.59 -6.63
CA TYR A 129 -9.06 -9.03 -5.43
C TYR A 129 -9.75 -9.53 -4.15
N ALA A 130 -9.36 -10.70 -3.67
CA ALA A 130 -9.98 -11.39 -2.54
C ALA A 130 -10.10 -10.51 -1.29
N THR A 131 -9.05 -9.77 -0.93
CA THR A 131 -9.05 -8.86 0.22
C THR A 131 -10.11 -7.75 0.10
N ALA A 132 -10.38 -7.25 -1.12
CA ALA A 132 -11.42 -6.25 -1.31
C ALA A 132 -12.82 -6.83 -1.13
N HIS A 133 -13.06 -8.09 -1.53
CA HIS A 133 -14.33 -8.79 -1.27
C HIS A 133 -14.53 -9.06 0.22
N GLU A 134 -13.49 -9.48 0.92
CA GLU A 134 -13.51 -9.67 2.38
C GLU A 134 -13.86 -8.36 3.10
N ASN A 135 -13.12 -7.29 2.82
CA ASN A 135 -13.37 -5.96 3.38
C ASN A 135 -14.79 -5.45 3.04
N LEU A 136 -15.31 -5.78 1.86
CA LEU A 136 -16.66 -5.37 1.45
C LEU A 136 -17.74 -6.12 2.26
N GLY A 137 -17.53 -7.40 2.54
CA GLY A 137 -18.37 -8.19 3.44
C GLY A 137 -18.43 -7.58 4.84
N ASP A 138 -17.27 -7.20 5.39
CA ASP A 138 -17.19 -6.53 6.69
C ASP A 138 -17.92 -5.18 6.70
N VAL A 139 -17.74 -4.37 5.66
CA VAL A 139 -18.45 -3.10 5.49
C VAL A 139 -19.96 -3.31 5.41
N TYR A 140 -20.44 -4.33 4.68
CA TYR A 140 -21.86 -4.65 4.62
C TYR A 140 -22.44 -5.06 5.97
N ALA A 141 -21.72 -5.85 6.77
CA ALA A 141 -22.15 -6.20 8.11
C ALA A 141 -22.26 -4.95 9.00
N LYS A 142 -21.33 -3.99 8.90
CA LYS A 142 -21.42 -2.71 9.62
C LYS A 142 -22.61 -1.85 9.18
N LEU A 143 -22.87 -1.75 7.88
CA LEU A 143 -24.04 -1.05 7.34
C LEU A 143 -25.35 -1.69 7.83
N ALA A 144 -25.43 -3.03 7.83
CA ALA A 144 -26.57 -3.75 8.36
C ALA A 144 -26.78 -3.47 9.86
N SER A 145 -25.70 -3.41 10.66
CA SER A 145 -25.75 -3.03 12.07
C SER A 145 -26.33 -1.62 12.27
N GLN A 146 -25.91 -0.64 11.46
CA GLN A 146 -26.44 0.72 11.51
C GLN A 146 -27.93 0.76 11.16
N ALA A 147 -28.33 0.03 10.11
CA ALA A 147 -29.73 -0.05 9.70
C ALA A 147 -30.63 -0.70 10.77
N TYR A 148 -30.19 -1.81 11.38
CA TYR A 148 -30.94 -2.44 12.48
C TYR A 148 -31.00 -1.56 13.72
N SER A 149 -29.91 -0.87 14.06
CA SER A 149 -29.90 0.07 15.17
C SER A 149 -30.89 1.22 14.92
N ARG A 150 -30.97 1.72 13.69
CA ARG A 150 -31.94 2.75 13.30
C ARG A 150 -33.38 2.23 13.37
N ALA A 151 -33.63 0.99 12.94
CA ALA A 151 -34.95 0.37 13.04
C ALA A 151 -35.41 0.29 14.50
N LEU A 152 -34.54 -0.13 15.43
CA LEU A 152 -34.85 -0.17 16.87
C LEU A 152 -35.07 1.19 17.50
N GLN A 153 -34.41 2.25 17.01
CA GLN A 153 -34.67 3.61 17.45
C GLN A 153 -36.07 4.10 17.05
N LEU A 154 -36.58 3.63 15.91
CA LEU A 154 -37.90 3.99 15.38
C LEU A 154 -39.01 3.12 15.98
N ASP A 155 -38.71 1.84 16.23
CA ASP A 155 -39.60 0.86 16.82
C ASP A 155 -38.83 -0.03 17.81
N ALA A 156 -38.87 0.35 19.08
CA ALA A 156 -38.22 -0.40 20.15
C ALA A 156 -38.86 -1.79 20.39
N GLY A 157 -40.08 -2.00 19.89
CA GLY A 157 -40.81 -3.27 19.98
C GLY A 157 -40.44 -4.27 18.88
N ASN A 158 -39.57 -3.90 17.93
CA ASN A 158 -39.16 -4.79 16.84
C ASN A 158 -38.24 -5.92 17.36
N THR A 159 -38.86 -7.03 17.78
CA THR A 159 -38.17 -8.21 18.30
C THR A 159 -37.40 -8.98 17.22
N ALA A 160 -37.71 -8.77 15.94
CA ALA A 160 -37.10 -9.51 14.83
C ALA A 160 -35.66 -9.09 14.52
N VAL A 161 -35.28 -7.83 14.80
CA VAL A 161 -33.95 -7.29 14.46
C VAL A 161 -32.92 -7.49 15.57
N GLN A 162 -33.36 -7.64 16.83
CA GLN A 162 -32.46 -7.83 17.98
C GLN A 162 -31.49 -9.02 17.82
N PRO A 163 -31.95 -10.25 17.46
CA PRO A 163 -31.03 -11.38 17.30
C PRO A 163 -30.07 -11.20 16.12
N LYS A 164 -30.50 -10.56 15.03
CA LYS A 164 -29.65 -10.28 13.86
C LYS A 164 -28.54 -9.28 14.20
N LEU A 165 -28.88 -8.22 14.93
CA LEU A 165 -27.94 -7.23 15.40
C LEU A 165 -26.94 -7.82 16.41
N ALA A 166 -27.40 -8.71 17.30
CA ALA A 166 -26.53 -9.42 18.22
C ALA A 166 -25.49 -10.28 17.48
N LEU A 167 -25.91 -11.05 16.47
CA LEU A 167 -25.01 -11.86 15.65
C LEU A 167 -23.94 -11.00 14.96
N ILE A 168 -24.34 -9.88 14.34
CA ILE A 168 -23.39 -8.98 13.68
C ILE A 168 -22.39 -8.39 14.69
N ARG A 169 -22.84 -8.03 15.90
CA ARG A 169 -21.94 -7.52 16.94
C ARG A 169 -20.92 -8.57 17.36
N GLU A 170 -21.34 -9.83 17.46
CA GLU A 170 -20.46 -10.94 17.82
C GLU A 170 -19.36 -11.18 16.77
N LEU A 171 -19.67 -11.05 15.48
CA LEU A 171 -18.67 -11.17 14.40
C LEU A 171 -17.45 -10.24 14.60
N PHE A 172 -17.66 -9.08 15.22
CA PHE A 172 -16.60 -8.08 15.44
C PHE A 172 -16.17 -7.98 16.91
N SER A 173 -16.59 -8.92 17.76
CA SER A 173 -16.21 -8.95 19.17
C SER A 173 -14.68 -9.11 19.30
N PRO A 174 -14.06 -8.58 20.38
CA PRO A 174 -12.64 -8.83 20.65
C PRO A 174 -12.32 -10.33 20.68
N ALA A 175 -13.23 -11.15 21.23
CA ALA A 175 -13.09 -12.60 21.28
C ALA A 175 -13.04 -13.22 19.87
N ALA A 176 -13.93 -12.80 18.95
CA ALA A 176 -13.91 -13.25 17.57
C ALA A 176 -12.60 -12.88 16.86
N ARG A 177 -12.07 -11.68 17.10
CA ARG A 177 -10.78 -11.24 16.55
C ARG A 177 -9.61 -12.05 17.09
N SER A 178 -9.60 -12.36 18.39
CA SER A 178 -8.56 -13.21 18.99
C SER A 178 -8.61 -14.64 18.46
N ALA A 179 -9.81 -15.20 18.26
CA ALA A 179 -9.98 -16.53 17.68
C ALA A 179 -9.48 -16.59 16.23
N ALA A 180 -9.79 -15.58 15.41
CA ALA A 180 -9.30 -15.47 14.05
C ALA A 180 -7.75 -15.36 13.99
N ALA A 181 -7.15 -14.53 14.85
CA ALA A 181 -5.70 -14.38 14.93
C ALA A 181 -4.99 -15.69 15.33
N ALA A 182 -5.56 -16.46 16.27
CA ALA A 182 -5.02 -17.75 16.67
C ALA A 182 -5.12 -18.82 15.56
N ALA A 183 -6.18 -18.77 14.74
CA ALA A 183 -6.36 -19.69 13.62
C ALA A 183 -5.42 -19.39 12.42
N ALA A 184 -4.98 -18.15 12.28
CA ALA A 184 -4.09 -17.70 11.20
C ALA A 184 -2.58 -17.91 11.48
N ALA A 185 -2.21 -18.27 12.72
CA ALA A 185 -0.82 -18.55 13.06
C ALA A 185 -0.34 -19.85 12.38
N PRO A 186 0.86 -19.89 11.77
CA PRO A 186 1.39 -21.11 11.16
C PRO A 186 1.54 -22.19 12.23
N ARG A 187 1.03 -23.39 11.95
CA ARG A 187 1.32 -24.58 12.76
C ARG A 187 2.78 -24.95 12.51
N GLY A 188 3.61 -24.84 13.54
CA GLY A 188 5.04 -25.17 13.50
C GLY A 188 5.32 -26.62 13.15
#